data_AF-A0A087E4F2-F1
#
_entry.id   AF-A0A087E4F2-F1
#
_cell.length_a   1.000
_cell.length_b   1.000
_cell.length_c   1.000
_cell.angle_alpha   90.00
_cell.angle_beta   90.00
_cell.angle_gamma   90.00
#
_symmetry.space_group_name_H-M   'P 1'
#
loop_
_entity.id
_entity.type
_entity.pdbx_description
1 polymer ?
#
loop_
_entity_poly.entity_id
_entity_poly.type
_entity_poly.pdbx_seq_one_letter_code
_entity_poly.pdbx_strand_id
1 'polypeptide(L)'
;MATNITQKDATLRELMDWLEGFRKNCERNLGSALAKSDPTLHDHDVVVGVAVLKGAVTAVRRVEQQCESMLGYTGTSMPLEVQNQSEDARTGA
;
A
#
# COMPACT_ATOMS: atom_id res chain seq x y z
N MET A 1 10.51 14.30 -17.68
CA MET A 1 9.42 14.76 -16.80
C MET A 1 10.03 14.99 -15.43
N ALA A 2 9.87 16.18 -14.87
CA ALA A 2 10.37 16.45 -13.54
C ALA A 2 9.56 15.65 -12.52
N THR A 3 10.23 14.86 -11.68
CA THR A 3 9.57 14.14 -10.59
C THR A 3 9.75 14.99 -9.35
N ASN A 4 8.68 15.57 -8.82
CA ASN A 4 8.72 16.22 -7.51
C ASN A 4 8.85 15.12 -6.46
N ILE A 5 10.10 14.85 -6.04
CA ILE A 5 10.45 13.75 -5.16
C ILE A 5 9.74 13.92 -3.81
N THR A 6 9.66 15.15 -3.31
CA THR A 6 8.99 15.50 -2.06
C THR A 6 7.50 15.16 -2.07
N GLN A 7 6.78 15.55 -3.12
CA GLN A 7 5.36 15.22 -3.30
C GLN A 7 5.15 13.72 -3.49
N LYS A 8 6.01 13.06 -4.29
CA LYS A 8 5.97 11.60 -4.47
C LYS A 8 6.09 10.88 -3.13
N ASP A 9 7.08 11.26 -2.32
CA ASP A 9 7.33 10.62 -1.02
C ASP A 9 6.20 10.90 -0.03
N ALA A 10 5.60 12.09 -0.05
CA ALA A 10 4.39 12.39 0.73
C ALA A 10 3.22 11.48 0.32
N THR A 11 2.95 11.36 -0.99
CA THR A 11 1.88 10.48 -1.50
C THR A 11 2.13 9.00 -1.19
N LEU A 12 3.39 8.53 -1.29
CA LEU A 12 3.74 7.16 -0.95
C LEU A 12 3.49 6.86 0.54
N ARG A 13 3.78 7.82 1.42
CA ARG A 13 3.50 7.68 2.86
C ARG A 13 1.99 7.61 3.15
N GLU A 14 1.19 8.48 2.55
CA GLU A 14 -0.28 8.42 2.68
C GLU A 14 -0.86 7.10 2.17
N LEU A 15 -0.34 6.60 1.05
CA LEU A 15 -0.73 5.30 0.51
C LEU A 15 -0.34 4.15 1.44
N MET A 16 0.86 4.20 2.02
CA MET A 16 1.32 3.20 3.00
C MET A 16 0.44 3.19 4.25
N ASP A 17 0.05 4.34 4.78
CA ASP A 17 -0.86 4.43 5.94
C ASP A 17 -2.23 3.81 5.61
N TRP A 18 -2.77 4.07 4.42
CA TRP A 18 -4.00 3.44 3.96
C TRP A 18 -3.87 1.93 3.78
N LEU A 19 -2.77 1.47 3.17
CA LEU A 19 -2.46 0.05 2.97
C LEU A 19 -2.34 -0.68 4.30
N GLU A 20 -1.71 -0.08 5.31
CA GLU A 20 -1.59 -0.67 6.64
C GLU A 20 -2.98 -0.89 7.28
N GLY A 21 -3.86 0.11 7.18
CA GLY A 21 -5.24 0.01 7.64
C GLY A 21 -6.02 -1.09 6.91
N PHE A 22 -5.86 -1.16 5.59
CA PHE A 22 -6.50 -2.19 4.76
C PHE A 22 -5.97 -3.59 5.11
N ARG A 23 -4.65 -3.77 5.25
CA ARG A 23 -4.02 -5.02 5.68
C ARG A 23 -4.54 -5.49 7.02
N LYS A 24 -4.60 -4.60 8.03
CA LYS A 24 -5.17 -4.90 9.35
C LYS A 24 -6.64 -5.33 9.26
N ASN A 25 -7.42 -4.81 8.31
CA ASN A 25 -8.79 -5.26 8.07
C ASN A 25 -8.81 -6.69 7.50
N CYS A 26 -8.02 -6.97 6.46
CA CYS A 26 -7.90 -8.31 5.88
C CYS A 26 -7.42 -9.35 6.92
N GLU A 27 -6.42 -9.02 7.73
CA GLU A 27 -5.89 -9.89 8.79
C GLU A 27 -6.96 -10.20 9.86
N ARG A 28 -7.77 -9.21 10.26
CA ARG A 28 -8.90 -9.42 11.17
C ARG A 28 -9.97 -10.33 10.58
N ASN A 29 -10.33 -10.13 9.31
CA ASN A 29 -11.32 -10.97 8.63
C ASN A 29 -10.80 -12.40 8.48
N LEU A 30 -9.52 -12.57 8.15
CA LEU A 30 -8.87 -13.88 8.08
C LEU A 30 -8.88 -14.58 9.44
N GLY A 31 -8.50 -13.87 10.52
CA GLY A 31 -8.55 -14.41 11.87
C GLY A 31 -9.96 -14.83 12.29
N SER A 32 -10.97 -14.02 11.97
CA SER A 32 -12.39 -14.34 12.22
C SER A 32 -12.87 -15.55 11.43
N ALA A 33 -12.48 -15.67 10.15
CA ALA A 33 -12.81 -16.82 9.32
C ALA A 33 -12.16 -18.11 9.85
N LEU A 34 -10.88 -18.05 10.22
CA LEU A 34 -10.15 -19.19 10.80
C LEU A 34 -10.69 -19.62 12.17
N ALA A 35 -11.12 -18.67 13.00
CA ALA A 35 -11.71 -18.97 14.31
C ALA A 35 -13.09 -19.66 14.19
N LYS A 36 -13.80 -19.42 13.09
CA LYS A 36 -15.12 -19.99 12.82
C LYS A 36 -15.06 -21.26 11.98
N SER A 37 -13.96 -21.50 11.28
CA SER A 37 -13.78 -22.71 10.48
C SER A 37 -13.50 -23.90 11.39
N ASP A 38 -14.34 -24.93 11.30
CA ASP A 38 -14.02 -26.23 11.88
C ASP A 38 -12.95 -26.91 11.00
N PRO A 39 -11.75 -27.22 11.52
CA PRO A 39 -10.67 -27.82 10.74
C PRO A 39 -10.96 -29.23 10.23
N THR A 40 -12.00 -29.89 10.74
CA THR A 40 -12.44 -31.22 10.31
C THR A 40 -13.51 -31.17 9.22
N LEU A 41 -14.22 -30.05 9.08
CA LEU A 41 -15.21 -29.82 8.03
C LEU A 41 -14.53 -29.19 6.82
N HIS A 42 -14.44 -29.96 5.72
CA HIS A 42 -13.95 -29.48 4.43
C HIS A 42 -15.08 -28.77 3.67
N ASP A 43 -15.64 -27.72 4.25
CA ASP A 43 -16.55 -26.85 3.53
C ASP A 43 -15.75 -26.07 2.47
N HIS A 44 -16.02 -26.35 1.20
CA HIS A 44 -15.30 -25.78 0.07
C HIS A 44 -15.40 -24.25 0.06
N ASP A 45 -16.53 -23.68 0.49
CA ASP A 45 -16.73 -22.23 0.52
C ASP A 45 -15.89 -21.58 1.62
N VAL A 46 -15.75 -22.23 2.78
CA VAL A 46 -14.86 -21.79 3.86
C VAL A 46 -13.40 -21.86 3.43
N VAL A 47 -12.99 -22.96 2.79
CA VAL A 47 -11.61 -23.14 2.30
C VAL A 47 -11.26 -22.07 1.26
N VAL A 48 -12.13 -21.84 0.28
CA VAL A 48 -11.94 -20.80 -0.74
C VAL A 48 -11.92 -19.42 -0.10
N GLY A 49 -12.83 -19.11 0.82
CA GLY A 49 -12.88 -17.82 1.53
C GLY A 49 -11.59 -17.53 2.30
N VAL A 50 -11.08 -18.51 3.05
CA VAL A 50 -9.80 -18.39 3.77
C VAL A 50 -8.63 -18.20 2.81
N ALA A 51 -8.60 -18.92 1.69
CA ALA A 51 -7.55 -18.78 0.67
C ALA A 51 -7.56 -17.38 0.04
N VAL A 52 -8.74 -16.84 -0.29
CA VAL A 52 -8.91 -15.48 -0.83
C VAL A 52 -8.40 -14.44 0.18
N LEU A 53 -8.76 -14.56 1.45
CA LEU A 53 -8.30 -13.62 2.49
C LEU A 53 -6.78 -13.68 2.71
N LYS A 54 -6.18 -14.87 2.69
CA LYS A 54 -4.71 -15.02 2.74
C LYS A 54 -4.04 -14.38 1.51
N GLY A 55 -4.62 -14.58 0.33
CA GLY A 55 -4.16 -13.95 -0.90
C GLY A 55 -4.19 -12.43 -0.83
N ALA A 56 -5.28 -11.86 -0.31
CA ALA A 56 -5.42 -10.42 -0.12
C ALA A 56 -4.35 -9.85 0.83
N VAL A 57 -4.12 -10.48 2.00
CA VAL A 57 -3.05 -10.06 2.93
C VAL A 57 -1.68 -10.08 2.25
N THR A 58 -1.39 -11.15 1.49
CA THR A 58 -0.12 -11.31 0.77
C THR A 58 0.07 -10.23 -0.30
N ALA A 59 -0.97 -9.95 -1.08
CA ALA A 59 -0.94 -8.94 -2.12
C ALA A 59 -0.67 -7.55 -1.54
N VAL A 60 -1.38 -7.18 -0.47
CA VAL A 60 -1.23 -5.87 0.19
C VAL A 60 0.19 -5.69 0.73
N ARG A 61 0.75 -6.70 1.41
CA ARG A 61 2.14 -6.67 1.88
C ARG A 61 3.15 -6.45 0.75
N ARG A 62 2.91 -7.04 -0.41
CA ARG A 62 3.79 -6.87 -1.58
C ARG A 62 3.71 -5.46 -2.15
N VAL A 63 2.52 -4.84 -2.11
CA VAL A 63 2.35 -3.42 -2.50
C VAL A 63 3.00 -2.50 -1.47
N GLU A 64 2.85 -2.74 -0.17
CA GLU A 64 3.53 -2.00 0.91
C GLU A 64 5.06 -2.01 0.68
N GLN A 65 5.66 -3.19 0.49
CA GLN A 65 7.09 -3.35 0.21
C GLN A 65 7.52 -2.60 -1.06
N GLN A 66 6.68 -2.61 -2.10
CA GLN A 66 6.99 -1.88 -3.32
C GLN A 66 6.96 -0.36 -3.07
N CYS A 67 5.99 0.15 -2.30
CA CYS A 67 5.92 1.56 -1.94
C CYS A 67 7.16 1.99 -1.11
N GLU A 68 7.57 1.16 -0.15
CA GLU A 68 8.79 1.36 0.64
C GLU A 68 10.04 1.41 -0.25
N SER A 69 10.15 0.51 -1.23
CA SER A 69 11.29 0.50 -2.16
C SER A 69 11.38 1.75 -3.05
N MET A 70 10.26 2.47 -3.18
CA MET A 70 10.17 3.70 -3.96
C MET A 70 10.43 4.95 -3.10
N LEU A 71 10.46 4.83 -1.76
CA LEU A 71 10.84 5.93 -0.87
C LEU A 71 12.36 6.14 -0.93
N GLY A 72 12.78 7.40 -1.06
CA GLY A 72 14.20 7.72 -1.16
C GLY A 72 14.85 7.13 -2.42
N TYR A 73 15.00 7.96 -3.44
CA TYR A 73 15.64 7.60 -4.71
C TYR A 73 16.98 6.87 -4.49
N THR A 74 17.13 5.64 -5.02
CA THR A 74 18.35 4.80 -4.92
C THR A 74 19.29 4.94 -6.13
N GLY A 75 18.98 5.81 -7.09
CA GLY A 75 19.77 6.05 -8.29
C GLY A 75 20.79 7.18 -8.13
N THR A 76 22.04 6.92 -8.54
CA THR A 76 23.24 7.79 -8.49
C THR A 76 23.18 9.11 -9.29
N SER A 77 22.01 9.53 -9.76
CA SER A 77 21.80 10.81 -10.41
C SER A 77 20.46 11.37 -9.95
N MET A 78 20.52 12.39 -9.10
CA MET A 78 19.37 13.20 -8.73
C MET A 78 18.96 13.99 -9.99
N PRO A 79 17.78 13.76 -10.58
CA PRO A 79 17.23 14.74 -11.52
C PRO A 79 16.99 16.00 -10.70
N LEU A 80 17.54 17.14 -11.13
CA LEU A 80 17.30 18.44 -10.50
C LEU A 80 15.80 18.56 -10.17
N GLU A 81 15.50 18.77 -8.89
CA GLU A 81 14.15 18.99 -8.41
C GLU A 81 13.63 20.24 -9.11
N VAL A 82 12.75 20.07 -10.10
CA VAL A 82 12.14 21.21 -10.78
C VAL A 82 11.08 21.73 -9.84
N GLN A 83 11.22 23.00 -9.43
CA GLN A 83 10.25 23.69 -8.58
C GLN A 83 8.84 23.52 -9.15
N ASN A 84 7.90 23.27 -8.24
CA ASN A 84 6.51 23.06 -8.60
C ASN A 84 5.93 24.35 -9.19
N GLN A 85 5.61 24.34 -10.49
CA GLN A 85 5.09 25.52 -11.21
C GLN A 85 3.72 26.00 -10.69
N SER A 86 3.04 25.25 -9.82
CA SER A 86 1.81 25.69 -9.17
C SER A 86 2.04 26.57 -7.93
N GLU A 87 3.26 26.64 -7.39
CA GLU A 87 3.55 27.45 -6.19
C GLU A 87 3.62 28.96 -6.51
N ASP A 88 4.15 29.35 -7.68
CA ASP A 88 4.18 30.74 -8.15
C ASP A 88 2.82 31.26 -8.64
N ALA A 89 1.83 30.39 -8.85
CA ALA A 89 0.51 30.81 -9.31
C ALA A 89 -0.32 31.54 -8.24
N ARG A 90 0.11 31.55 -6.97
CA ARG A 90 -0.62 32.17 -5.84
C ARG A 90 -0.07 33.51 -5.37
N THR A 91 1.07 33.98 -5.87
CA THR A 91 1.72 35.23 -5.42
C THR A 91 1.42 36.44 -6.32
N GLY A 92 0.65 36.28 -7.40
CA GLY A 92 0.24 37.36 -8.29
C GLY A 92 -1.25 37.69 -8.19
N ALA A 93 -1.68 38.30 -7.09
CA ALA A 93 -2.98 38.98 -6.96
C ALA A 93 -2.84 40.20 -6.05
#